data_AF-A0A349B3P2-F1
#
_entry.id   AF-A0A349B3P2-F1
#
_cell.length_a   1.000
_cell.length_b   1.000
_cell.length_c   1.000
_cell.angle_alpha   90.00
_cell.angle_beta   90.00
_cell.angle_gamma   90.00
#
_symmetry.space_group_name_H-M   'P 1'
#
loop_
_entity.id
_entity.type
_entity.pdbx_description
1 polymer ?
#
loop_
_entity_poly.entity_id
_entity_poly.type
_entity_poly.pdbx_seq_one_letter_code
_entity_poly.pdbx_strand_id
1 'polypeptide(L)'
;MVSRRGELVISGTSTSRRRLQQYLSDEEGWLPIQPELHRAAYDQHPAAAVGAMQSLGLVEVQGEQEHLGRACTVYRTGQPPSGGVATAPGDGEHTDVCIDAAGLVLHERWEIGGAVVVERTATALELDPEIDGTSFEPGPVVEEEALSRLFTTIAVEADEETMARLETSLPVPPGYVDDGAVFRATGGGPSGGASAPGSAEIVRFYSSGPALLEVAEVFVDGDAELGAGAAVPVDIDGFGEVWFEPGFRSSSLRARTGDSSYVDLRHHDVAFLFDVLRSLEPA
;
A
#
# COMPACT_ATOMS: atom_id res chain seq x y z
N MET A 1 -7.45 10.02 5.82
CA MET A 1 -7.51 11.47 5.46
C MET A 1 -8.95 11.91 5.42
N VAL A 2 -9.31 13.07 5.99
CA VAL A 2 -10.70 13.58 6.00
C VAL A 2 -10.74 14.97 5.39
N SER A 3 -11.60 15.18 4.40
CA SER A 3 -11.85 16.47 3.78
C SER A 3 -13.08 17.12 4.40
N ARG A 4 -12.96 18.39 4.79
CA ARG A 4 -14.05 19.18 5.39
C ARG A 4 -14.28 20.48 4.64
N ARG A 5 -15.53 20.95 4.61
CA ARG A 5 -15.89 22.32 4.20
C ARG A 5 -16.72 22.96 5.31
N GLY A 6 -16.06 23.81 6.09
CA GLY A 6 -16.60 24.25 7.38
C GLY A 6 -16.62 23.06 8.35
N GLU A 7 -17.76 22.83 9.00
CA GLU A 7 -17.95 21.69 9.92
C GLU A 7 -18.35 20.40 9.20
N LEU A 8 -18.76 20.48 7.93
CA LEU A 8 -19.22 19.33 7.17
C LEU A 8 -18.04 18.48 6.67
N VAL A 9 -18.07 17.17 6.96
CA VAL A 9 -17.20 16.20 6.30
C VAL A 9 -17.75 15.93 4.90
N ILE A 10 -16.95 16.17 3.86
CA ILE A 10 -17.36 15.93 2.46
C ILE A 10 -16.96 14.52 2.03
N SER A 11 -15.80 14.07 2.48
CA SER A 11 -15.28 12.74 2.17
C SER A 11 -14.19 12.41 3.18
N GLY A 12 -13.93 11.13 3.35
CA GLY A 12 -12.83 10.72 4.20
C GLY A 12 -12.58 9.23 4.14
N THR A 13 -11.36 8.88 4.47
CA THR A 13 -10.96 7.53 4.82
C THR A 13 -10.31 7.53 6.19
N SER A 14 -10.61 6.53 6.99
CA SER A 14 -9.96 6.25 8.26
C SER A 14 -9.42 4.83 8.22
N THR A 15 -8.14 4.66 8.50
CA THR A 15 -7.50 3.36 8.63
C THR A 15 -7.15 3.14 10.09
N SER A 16 -7.44 1.95 10.58
CA SER A 16 -6.91 1.42 11.83
C SER A 16 -6.20 0.11 11.54
N ARG A 17 -5.60 -0.49 12.57
CA ARG A 17 -4.98 -1.81 12.46
C ARG A 17 -5.91 -2.88 11.87
N ARG A 18 -7.23 -2.75 12.05
CA ARG A 18 -8.21 -3.79 11.72
C ARG A 18 -9.32 -3.32 10.78
N ARG A 19 -9.35 -2.05 10.37
CA ARG A 19 -10.46 -1.51 9.58
C ARG A 19 -9.96 -0.41 8.67
N LEU A 20 -10.32 -0.47 7.39
CA LEU A 20 -10.47 0.72 6.57
C LEU A 20 -11.94 1.14 6.64
N GLN A 21 -12.17 2.44 6.77
CA GLN A 21 -13.49 3.02 6.79
C GLN A 21 -13.54 4.16 5.79
N GLN A 22 -14.65 4.28 5.06
CA GLN A 22 -14.92 5.38 4.17
C GLN A 22 -16.12 6.17 4.69
N TYR A 23 -16.01 7.49 4.66
CA TYR A 23 -17.13 8.35 5.00
C TYR A 23 -18.11 8.43 3.82
N LEU A 24 -19.37 8.15 4.08
CA LEU A 24 -20.49 8.30 3.17
C LEU A 24 -21.19 9.62 3.46
N SER A 25 -21.03 10.61 2.58
CA SER A 25 -21.55 11.96 2.80
C SER A 25 -23.07 12.04 2.75
N ASP A 26 -23.70 11.13 2.02
CA ASP A 26 -25.16 11.00 1.89
C ASP A 26 -25.82 10.40 3.14
N GLU A 27 -25.12 9.52 3.85
CA GLU A 27 -25.57 8.87 5.09
C GLU A 27 -25.00 9.54 6.36
N GLU A 28 -24.15 10.56 6.19
CA GLU A 28 -23.42 11.25 7.28
C GLU A 28 -22.73 10.29 8.27
N GLY A 29 -22.10 9.24 7.76
CA GLY A 29 -21.51 8.20 8.60
C GLY A 29 -20.37 7.43 7.95
N TRP A 30 -19.78 6.52 8.72
CA TRP A 30 -18.59 5.75 8.36
C TRP A 30 -18.96 4.31 8.02
N LEU A 31 -18.57 3.89 6.83
CA LEU A 31 -18.72 2.52 6.37
C LEU A 31 -17.39 1.79 6.53
N PRO A 32 -17.33 0.67 7.26
CA PRO A 32 -16.20 -0.23 7.22
C PRO A 32 -16.14 -0.88 5.84
N ILE A 33 -15.03 -0.70 5.13
CA ILE A 33 -14.78 -1.36 3.86
C ILE A 33 -13.91 -2.57 4.15
N GLN A 34 -14.48 -3.76 3.97
CA GLN A 34 -13.79 -5.04 4.03
C GLN A 34 -12.75 -5.08 5.16
N PRO A 35 -13.18 -4.99 6.43
CA PRO A 35 -12.28 -4.81 7.56
C PRO A 35 -11.26 -5.95 7.71
N GLU A 36 -11.55 -7.12 7.17
CA GLU A 36 -10.64 -8.26 7.09
C GLU A 36 -9.51 -8.05 6.06
N LEU A 37 -9.75 -7.23 5.03
CA LEU A 37 -8.83 -6.99 3.91
C LEU A 37 -7.88 -5.83 4.15
N HIS A 38 -8.40 -4.71 4.63
CA HIS A 38 -7.66 -3.45 4.64
C HIS A 38 -7.16 -3.12 6.05
N ARG A 39 -5.92 -3.50 6.31
CA ARG A 39 -5.17 -3.09 7.50
C ARG A 39 -4.37 -1.83 7.16
N ALA A 40 -3.72 -1.21 8.14
CA ALA A 40 -2.97 0.05 7.99
C ALA A 40 -1.72 -0.02 7.05
N ALA A 41 -1.67 -0.97 6.10
CA ALA A 41 -0.62 -1.14 5.10
C ALA A 41 -0.53 0.02 4.08
N TYR A 42 -1.48 0.96 4.13
CA TYR A 42 -1.63 2.03 3.15
C TYR A 42 -1.17 3.40 3.65
N ASP A 43 -0.59 3.47 4.84
CA ASP A 43 0.04 4.71 5.29
C ASP A 43 1.23 5.03 4.37
N GLN A 44 1.35 6.30 3.99
CA GLN A 44 2.38 6.70 3.02
C GLN A 44 3.73 6.77 3.72
N HIS A 45 4.71 6.03 3.22
CA HIS A 45 6.10 6.06 3.66
C HIS A 45 7.04 6.41 2.49
N PRO A 46 6.85 7.59 1.86
CA PRO A 46 7.50 7.90 0.59
C PRO A 46 9.03 7.89 0.70
N ALA A 47 9.58 8.28 1.85
CA ALA A 47 11.02 8.23 2.10
C ALA A 47 11.62 6.81 2.10
N ALA A 48 10.82 5.78 2.45
CA ALA A 48 11.33 4.41 2.50
C ALA A 48 11.61 3.84 1.10
N ALA A 49 10.87 4.31 0.08
CA ALA A 49 10.97 3.79 -1.28
C ALA A 49 11.74 4.70 -2.26
N VAL A 50 11.90 6.02 -1.97
CA VAL A 50 12.51 6.98 -2.92
C VAL A 50 13.93 6.60 -3.36
N GLY A 51 14.75 6.00 -2.48
CA GLY A 51 16.10 5.56 -2.86
C GLY A 51 16.07 4.46 -3.92
N ALA A 52 15.20 3.46 -3.76
CA ALA A 52 15.00 2.40 -4.75
C ALA A 52 14.39 2.97 -6.04
N MET A 53 13.37 3.81 -5.93
CA MET A 53 12.75 4.48 -7.08
C MET A 53 13.75 5.32 -7.88
N GLN A 54 14.67 6.02 -7.21
CA GLN A 54 15.70 6.83 -7.86
C GLN A 54 16.65 5.94 -8.65
N SER A 55 17.07 4.80 -8.07
CA SER A 55 17.94 3.83 -8.76
C SER A 55 17.28 3.21 -10.01
N LEU A 56 15.94 3.18 -10.04
CA LEU A 56 15.13 2.69 -11.16
C LEU A 56 14.74 3.80 -12.15
N GLY A 57 15.13 5.05 -11.91
CA GLY A 57 14.75 6.19 -12.76
C GLY A 57 13.26 6.57 -12.67
N LEU A 58 12.56 6.12 -11.62
CA LEU A 58 11.16 6.47 -11.39
C LEU A 58 11.00 7.81 -10.66
N VAL A 59 12.05 8.27 -9.99
CA VAL A 59 12.10 9.60 -9.39
C VAL A 59 13.43 10.30 -9.66
N GLU A 60 13.39 11.63 -9.73
CA GLU A 60 14.56 12.49 -9.94
C GLU A 60 14.70 13.50 -8.80
N VAL A 61 15.91 13.71 -8.31
CA VAL A 61 16.17 14.77 -7.31
C VAL A 61 16.25 16.13 -8.02
N GLN A 62 15.41 17.07 -7.61
CA GLN A 62 15.36 18.43 -8.17
C GLN A 62 16.14 19.45 -7.34
N GLY A 63 16.40 19.15 -6.06
CA GLY A 63 17.14 20.01 -5.15
C GLY A 63 16.58 19.98 -3.73
N GLU A 64 16.81 21.06 -3.00
CA GLU A 64 16.35 21.23 -1.61
C GLU A 64 15.39 22.43 -1.51
N GLN A 65 14.44 22.34 -0.59
CA GLN A 65 13.57 23.45 -0.17
C GLN A 65 13.41 23.43 1.35
N GLU A 66 12.73 24.45 1.88
CA GLU A 66 12.38 24.54 3.30
C GLU A 66 10.88 24.82 3.45
N HIS A 67 10.20 24.03 4.27
CA HIS A 67 8.81 24.23 4.65
C HIS A 67 8.67 24.07 6.16
N LEU A 68 7.93 24.97 6.83
CA LEU A 68 7.79 24.98 8.29
C LEU A 68 9.14 24.98 9.05
N GLY A 69 10.18 25.61 8.49
CA GLY A 69 11.53 25.65 9.07
C GLY A 69 12.28 24.31 9.01
N ARG A 70 11.81 23.37 8.19
CA ARG A 70 12.42 22.05 7.99
C ARG A 70 12.92 21.94 6.56
N ALA A 71 14.20 21.64 6.41
CA ALA A 71 14.78 21.32 5.11
C ALA A 71 14.18 20.00 4.59
N CYS A 72 13.86 19.97 3.30
CA CYS A 72 13.37 18.81 2.60
C CYS A 72 14.00 18.69 1.22
N THR A 73 14.17 17.45 0.75
CA THR A 73 14.63 17.16 -0.61
C THR A 73 13.42 17.08 -1.53
N VAL A 74 13.50 17.76 -2.68
CA VAL A 74 12.45 17.74 -3.70
C VAL A 74 12.73 16.60 -4.67
N TYR A 75 11.77 15.68 -4.75
CA TYR A 75 11.77 14.58 -5.71
C TYR A 75 10.69 14.82 -6.75
N ARG A 76 11.01 14.58 -8.02
CA ARG A 76 10.10 14.65 -9.15
C ARG A 76 9.72 13.24 -9.60
N THR A 77 8.45 13.02 -9.83
CA THR A 77 7.83 11.73 -10.16
C THR A 77 6.84 11.94 -11.32
N GLY A 78 6.39 10.88 -11.98
CA GLY A 78 5.33 10.98 -13.00
C GLY A 78 3.92 11.09 -12.42
N GLN A 79 3.71 10.67 -11.18
CA GLN A 79 2.40 10.67 -10.51
C GLN A 79 2.52 11.00 -9.02
N PRO A 80 1.48 11.62 -8.42
CA PRO A 80 1.53 11.98 -7.00
C PRO A 80 1.56 10.74 -6.10
N PRO A 81 2.06 10.82 -4.85
CA PRO A 81 2.02 9.71 -3.90
C PRO A 81 0.62 9.12 -3.66
N SER A 82 -0.41 9.95 -3.85
CA SER A 82 -1.81 9.53 -3.80
C SER A 82 -2.25 8.70 -5.01
N GLY A 83 -1.59 8.82 -6.16
CA GLY A 83 -1.87 8.14 -7.43
C GLY A 83 -1.53 6.65 -7.45
N GLY A 84 -0.81 6.13 -6.44
CA GLY A 84 -0.48 4.71 -6.31
C GLY A 84 0.95 4.42 -6.70
N VAL A 85 1.12 3.61 -7.75
CA VAL A 85 2.42 3.13 -8.22
C VAL A 85 3.23 4.28 -8.79
N ALA A 86 4.51 4.37 -8.44
CA ALA A 86 5.37 5.43 -8.96
C ALA A 86 5.69 5.20 -10.44
N THR A 87 5.56 6.24 -11.24
CA THR A 87 5.99 6.26 -12.64
C THR A 87 7.11 7.28 -12.82
N ALA A 88 7.95 7.08 -13.84
CA ALA A 88 8.98 8.06 -14.20
C ALA A 88 8.33 9.40 -14.62
N PRO A 89 8.97 10.54 -14.30
CA PRO A 89 8.45 11.85 -14.70
C PRO A 89 8.42 12.02 -16.23
N GLY A 90 7.36 12.65 -16.72
CA GLY A 90 7.21 13.00 -18.13
C GLY A 90 7.23 14.51 -18.37
N ASP A 91 7.60 14.93 -19.57
CA ASP A 91 7.63 16.36 -19.95
C ASP A 91 6.26 17.04 -19.83
N GLY A 92 5.18 16.28 -19.99
CA GLY A 92 3.80 16.75 -19.94
C GLY A 92 3.07 16.48 -18.62
N GLU A 93 3.63 15.69 -17.71
CA GLU A 93 2.99 15.36 -16.44
C GLU A 93 4.06 14.96 -15.42
N HIS A 94 4.07 15.65 -14.27
CA HIS A 94 4.96 15.32 -13.17
C HIS A 94 4.40 15.81 -11.84
N THR A 95 4.83 15.17 -10.75
CA THR A 95 4.62 15.64 -9.39
C THR A 95 5.95 15.92 -8.71
N ASP A 96 6.08 17.11 -8.12
CA ASP A 96 7.18 17.44 -7.23
C ASP A 96 6.72 17.25 -5.78
N VAL A 97 7.46 16.45 -5.01
CA VAL A 97 7.22 16.21 -3.58
C VAL A 97 8.45 16.60 -2.76
N CYS A 98 8.24 17.43 -1.73
CA CYS A 98 9.30 17.79 -0.80
C CYS A 98 9.21 16.90 0.45
N ILE A 99 10.20 16.04 0.64
CA ILE A 99 10.25 15.06 1.72
C ILE A 99 11.37 15.44 2.69
N ASP A 100 11.03 15.58 3.97
CA ASP A 100 11.99 15.94 5.02
C ASP A 100 12.82 14.75 5.51
N ALA A 101 13.77 15.01 6.42
CA ALA A 101 14.62 13.96 7.00
C ALA A 101 13.87 12.95 7.87
N ALA A 102 12.66 13.27 8.34
CA ALA A 102 11.78 12.33 9.05
C ALA A 102 10.90 11.51 8.09
N GLY A 103 11.02 11.76 6.78
CA GLY A 103 10.27 11.08 5.74
C GLY A 103 8.86 11.60 5.49
N LEU A 104 8.55 12.80 6.01
CA LEU A 104 7.26 13.44 5.87
C LEU A 104 7.19 14.31 4.61
N VAL A 105 6.06 14.25 3.90
CA VAL A 105 5.79 15.14 2.76
C VAL A 105 5.35 16.49 3.28
N LEU A 106 6.18 17.52 3.08
CA LEU A 106 5.88 18.90 3.50
C LEU A 106 5.24 19.72 2.40
N HIS A 107 5.46 19.35 1.14
CA HIS A 107 4.89 20.01 -0.03
C HIS A 107 4.70 18.99 -1.16
N GLU A 108 3.60 19.11 -1.90
CA GLU A 108 3.25 18.31 -3.07
C GLU A 108 2.69 19.26 -4.14
N ARG A 109 3.20 19.15 -5.37
CA ARG A 109 2.72 19.92 -6.52
C ARG A 109 2.64 19.02 -7.74
N TRP A 110 1.44 18.75 -8.22
CA TRP A 110 1.18 17.96 -9.43
C TRP A 110 0.80 18.87 -10.59
N GLU A 111 1.54 18.73 -11.69
CA GLU A 111 1.40 19.52 -12.89
C GLU A 111 1.11 18.63 -14.10
N ILE A 112 0.10 19.01 -14.90
CA ILE A 112 -0.27 18.36 -16.16
C ILE A 112 -0.33 19.44 -17.25
N GLY A 113 0.45 19.26 -18.32
CA GLY A 113 0.51 20.18 -19.47
C GLY A 113 0.91 21.61 -19.08
N GLY A 114 1.74 21.77 -18.04
CA GLY A 114 2.12 23.09 -17.51
C GLY A 114 1.10 23.71 -16.54
N ALA A 115 -0.03 23.05 -16.28
CA ALA A 115 -1.05 23.52 -15.36
C ALA A 115 -1.00 22.75 -14.03
N VAL A 116 -0.99 23.49 -12.92
CA VAL A 116 -1.07 22.91 -11.58
C VAL A 116 -2.49 22.38 -11.35
N VAL A 117 -2.62 21.08 -11.20
CA VAL A 117 -3.90 20.43 -10.92
C VAL A 117 -4.09 20.16 -9.43
N VAL A 118 -2.98 19.98 -8.69
CA VAL A 118 -2.97 19.80 -7.24
C VAL A 118 -1.76 20.51 -6.64
N GLU A 119 -1.97 21.24 -5.55
CA GLU A 119 -0.90 21.80 -4.72
C GLU A 119 -1.30 21.66 -3.26
N ARG A 120 -0.44 21.04 -2.45
CA ARG A 120 -0.64 20.85 -1.02
C ARG A 120 0.63 21.27 -0.29
N THR A 121 0.47 22.03 0.78
CA THR A 121 1.58 22.45 1.63
C THR A 121 1.19 22.21 3.08
N ALA A 122 2.08 21.59 3.84
CA ALA A 122 1.92 21.44 5.27
C ALA A 122 1.93 22.83 5.93
N THR A 123 0.89 23.15 6.71
CA THR A 123 0.76 24.43 7.41
C THR A 123 1.07 24.33 8.90
N ALA A 124 1.05 23.12 9.44
CA ALA A 124 1.47 22.78 10.79
C ALA A 124 2.00 21.34 10.80
N LEU A 125 2.91 21.04 11.71
CA LEU A 125 3.47 19.72 11.92
C LEU A 125 3.73 19.51 13.41
N GLU A 126 3.30 18.35 13.91
CA GLU A 126 3.62 17.84 15.23
C GLU A 126 4.23 16.45 15.04
N LEU A 127 5.41 16.24 15.62
CA LEU A 127 6.06 14.93 15.64
C LEU A 127 5.68 14.25 16.96
N ASP A 128 5.39 12.96 16.88
CA ASP A 128 4.99 12.14 18.02
C ASP A 128 3.83 12.76 18.83
N PRO A 129 2.72 13.16 18.18
CA PRO A 129 1.57 13.71 18.90
C PRO A 129 1.02 12.68 19.88
N GLU A 130 0.56 13.13 21.04
CA GLU A 130 -0.25 12.29 21.92
C GLU A 130 -1.62 12.07 21.27
N ILE A 131 -1.82 10.89 20.69
CA ILE A 131 -3.09 10.52 20.07
C ILE A 131 -3.89 9.68 21.07
N ASP A 132 -5.10 10.14 21.41
CA ASP A 132 -6.05 9.29 22.13
C ASP A 132 -6.45 8.10 21.24
N GLY A 133 -6.41 6.89 21.80
CA GLY A 133 -6.71 5.65 21.06
C GLY A 133 -8.11 5.61 20.46
N THR A 134 -9.04 6.43 20.97
CA THR A 134 -10.40 6.57 20.41
C THR A 134 -10.48 7.52 19.20
N SER A 135 -9.42 8.27 18.89
CA SER A 135 -9.39 9.28 17.82
C SER A 135 -9.61 8.69 16.42
N PHE A 136 -9.36 7.39 16.25
CA PHE A 136 -9.50 6.66 14.99
C PHE A 136 -10.68 5.67 14.98
N GLU A 137 -11.60 5.78 15.94
CA GLU A 137 -12.89 5.08 15.92
C GLU A 137 -13.97 6.05 15.42
N PRO A 138 -14.09 6.28 14.11
CA PRO A 138 -15.00 7.30 13.67
C PRO A 138 -16.44 6.77 13.74
N GLY A 139 -17.34 7.63 14.18
CA GLY A 139 -18.76 7.35 14.29
C GLY A 139 -19.60 8.51 13.75
N PRO A 140 -20.89 8.29 13.45
CA PRO A 140 -21.60 7.00 13.54
C PRO A 140 -21.22 6.01 12.43
N VAL A 141 -21.35 4.71 12.69
CA VAL A 141 -21.13 3.65 11.68
C VAL A 141 -22.43 3.42 10.89
N VAL A 142 -22.33 3.30 9.57
CA VAL A 142 -23.46 2.99 8.68
C VAL A 142 -23.52 1.48 8.45
N GLU A 143 -24.73 0.90 8.48
CA GLU A 143 -24.97 -0.54 8.30
C GLU A 143 -24.71 -1.01 6.85
N GLU A 144 -24.30 -2.27 6.72
CA GLU A 144 -23.51 -2.83 5.61
C GLU A 144 -24.32 -3.30 4.37
N GLU A 145 -25.65 -3.39 4.49
CA GLU A 145 -26.49 -4.21 3.59
C GLU A 145 -26.51 -3.76 2.11
N ALA A 146 -26.29 -2.48 1.83
CA ALA A 146 -26.39 -1.94 0.47
C ALA A 146 -25.08 -2.07 -0.35
N LEU A 147 -23.91 -2.13 0.30
CA LEU A 147 -22.61 -1.92 -0.35
C LEU A 147 -21.74 -3.18 -0.46
N SER A 148 -22.06 -4.26 0.25
CA SER A 148 -21.46 -5.59 0.04
C SER A 148 -21.55 -6.09 -1.41
N ARG A 149 -22.50 -5.56 -2.20
CA ARG A 149 -22.67 -5.84 -3.63
C ARG A 149 -21.71 -5.07 -4.55
N LEU A 150 -21.01 -4.05 -4.05
CA LEU A 150 -20.07 -3.26 -4.85
C LEU A 150 -18.67 -3.87 -4.90
N PHE A 151 -18.34 -4.77 -3.98
CA PHE A 151 -17.03 -5.39 -3.93
C PHE A 151 -17.04 -6.70 -4.73
N THR A 152 -16.10 -6.83 -5.66
CA THR A 152 -15.87 -8.06 -6.43
C THR A 152 -14.99 -9.06 -5.68
N THR A 153 -14.45 -8.67 -4.53
CA THR A 153 -13.53 -9.48 -3.72
C THR A 153 -14.24 -9.96 -2.46
N ILE A 154 -14.26 -11.28 -2.29
CA ILE A 154 -14.70 -11.94 -1.05
C ILE A 154 -13.46 -12.14 -0.19
N ALA A 155 -13.57 -11.84 1.10
CA ALA A 155 -12.51 -12.10 2.06
C ALA A 155 -13.09 -12.67 3.35
N VAL A 156 -12.42 -13.69 3.88
CA VAL A 156 -12.78 -14.35 5.13
C VAL A 156 -11.50 -14.68 5.89
N GLU A 157 -11.59 -14.83 7.21
CA GLU A 157 -10.48 -15.34 8.01
C GLU A 157 -10.04 -16.72 7.50
N ALA A 158 -8.72 -16.93 7.38
CA ALA A 158 -8.17 -18.20 6.92
C ALA A 158 -8.15 -19.20 8.09
N ASP A 159 -8.83 -20.33 7.92
CA ASP A 159 -8.82 -21.43 8.88
C ASP A 159 -7.60 -22.36 8.69
N GLU A 160 -7.46 -23.37 9.56
CA GLU A 160 -6.35 -24.32 9.52
C GLU A 160 -6.29 -25.09 8.19
N GLU A 161 -7.44 -25.45 7.60
CA GLU A 161 -7.50 -26.14 6.31
C GLU A 161 -7.00 -25.24 5.18
N THR A 162 -7.41 -23.97 5.18
CA THR A 162 -6.92 -22.95 4.24
C THR A 162 -5.41 -22.77 4.38
N MET A 163 -4.92 -22.59 5.61
CA MET A 163 -3.50 -22.37 5.87
C MET A 163 -2.63 -23.57 5.48
N ALA A 164 -3.17 -24.80 5.55
CA ALA A 164 -2.48 -26.01 5.10
C ALA A 164 -2.27 -26.09 3.58
N ARG A 165 -2.85 -25.18 2.79
CA ARG A 165 -2.68 -25.11 1.34
C ARG A 165 -1.50 -24.26 0.88
N LEU A 166 -0.85 -23.53 1.80
CA LEU A 166 0.31 -22.71 1.48
C LEU A 166 1.47 -23.59 1.00
N GLU A 167 2.08 -23.20 -0.12
CA GLU A 167 3.29 -23.76 -0.71
C GLU A 167 4.55 -23.14 -0.11
N THR A 168 4.41 -22.04 0.64
CA THR A 168 5.52 -21.35 1.30
C THR A 168 5.36 -21.28 2.82
N SER A 169 6.46 -21.53 3.51
CA SER A 169 6.59 -21.25 4.94
C SER A 169 7.44 -20.01 5.15
N LEU A 170 6.99 -19.16 6.09
CA LEU A 170 7.72 -17.99 6.54
C LEU A 170 7.71 -17.99 8.07
N PRO A 171 8.86 -18.16 8.74
CA PRO A 171 8.93 -17.92 10.18
C PRO A 171 8.58 -16.45 10.45
N VAL A 172 7.89 -16.18 11.58
CA VAL A 172 7.57 -14.81 12.00
C VAL A 172 8.87 -13.99 12.03
N PRO A 173 8.96 -12.88 11.26
CA PRO A 173 10.18 -12.09 11.21
C PRO A 173 10.57 -11.55 12.60
N PRO A 174 11.87 -11.41 12.92
CA PRO A 174 12.31 -10.88 14.21
C PRO A 174 11.67 -9.53 14.55
N GLY A 175 11.07 -9.42 15.74
CA GLY A 175 10.39 -8.21 16.20
C GLY A 175 8.96 -8.04 15.69
N TYR A 176 8.49 -8.90 14.78
CA TYR A 176 7.10 -8.94 14.36
C TYR A 176 6.32 -9.94 15.20
N VAL A 177 5.00 -9.78 15.21
CA VAL A 177 4.04 -10.76 15.72
C VAL A 177 3.10 -11.19 14.60
N ASP A 178 2.67 -12.45 14.64
CA ASP A 178 1.58 -12.94 13.81
C ASP A 178 0.30 -12.15 14.13
N ASP A 179 -0.29 -11.54 13.10
CA ASP A 179 -1.51 -10.74 13.18
C ASP A 179 -2.69 -11.46 12.46
N GLY A 180 -2.56 -12.75 12.18
CA GLY A 180 -3.58 -13.59 11.56
C GLY A 180 -3.46 -13.67 10.04
N ALA A 181 -4.44 -14.33 9.42
CA ALA A 181 -4.47 -14.56 7.98
C ALA A 181 -5.88 -14.50 7.41
N VAL A 182 -5.99 -14.20 6.12
CA VAL A 182 -7.26 -14.17 5.39
C VAL A 182 -7.15 -14.90 4.06
N PHE A 183 -8.23 -15.57 3.68
CA PHE A 183 -8.44 -16.03 2.31
C PHE A 183 -9.18 -14.96 1.54
N ARG A 184 -8.73 -14.67 0.32
CA ARG A 184 -9.33 -13.69 -0.58
C ARG A 184 -9.56 -14.34 -1.93
N ALA A 185 -10.72 -14.06 -2.53
CA ALA A 185 -11.02 -14.47 -3.90
C ALA A 185 -11.58 -13.28 -4.67
N THR A 186 -10.99 -13.00 -5.82
CA THR A 186 -11.42 -11.89 -6.67
C THR A 186 -12.25 -12.46 -7.83
N GLY A 187 -13.54 -12.10 -7.87
CA GLY A 187 -14.40 -12.45 -8.99
C GLY A 187 -13.89 -11.85 -10.31
N GLY A 188 -14.20 -12.47 -11.45
CA GLY A 188 -13.74 -12.08 -12.79
C GLY A 188 -14.28 -10.74 -13.34
N GLY A 189 -14.64 -9.79 -12.47
CA GLY A 189 -15.02 -8.44 -12.84
C GLY A 189 -13.79 -7.55 -13.09
N PRO A 190 -13.96 -6.40 -13.78
CA PRO A 190 -12.89 -5.42 -13.96
C PRO A 190 -12.61 -4.71 -12.64
N SER A 191 -11.79 -5.33 -11.78
CA SER A 191 -11.36 -4.72 -10.52
C SER A 191 -9.95 -4.15 -10.66
N GLY A 192 -9.74 -2.92 -10.18
CA GLY A 192 -8.43 -2.25 -10.15
C GLY A 192 -7.56 -2.64 -8.95
N GLY A 193 -7.76 -3.85 -8.42
CA GLY A 193 -6.88 -4.43 -7.40
C GLY A 193 -5.63 -5.05 -8.03
N ALA A 194 -4.59 -5.23 -7.24
CA ALA A 194 -3.33 -5.83 -7.70
C ALA A 194 -3.42 -7.35 -8.01
N SER A 195 -4.58 -7.97 -7.77
CA SER A 195 -4.79 -9.41 -7.99
C SER A 195 -5.47 -9.64 -9.35
N ALA A 196 -4.97 -10.61 -10.11
CA ALA A 196 -5.51 -10.98 -11.43
C ALA A 196 -7.00 -11.40 -11.31
N PRO A 197 -7.86 -11.08 -12.30
CA PRO A 197 -9.24 -11.57 -12.31
C PRO A 197 -9.28 -13.11 -12.19
N GLY A 198 -10.10 -13.64 -11.28
CA GLY A 198 -10.18 -15.09 -11.04
C GLY A 198 -9.09 -15.67 -10.16
N SER A 199 -8.21 -14.83 -9.59
CA SER A 199 -7.23 -15.28 -8.60
C SER A 199 -7.86 -15.52 -7.22
N ALA A 200 -7.23 -16.44 -6.49
CA ALA A 200 -7.43 -16.62 -5.06
C ALA A 200 -6.10 -16.42 -4.34
N GLU A 201 -6.10 -15.80 -3.17
CA GLU A 201 -4.88 -15.59 -2.39
C GLU A 201 -5.11 -15.88 -0.91
N ILE A 202 -4.09 -16.42 -0.25
CA ILE A 202 -4.02 -16.54 1.21
C ILE A 202 -3.02 -15.51 1.69
N VAL A 203 -3.46 -14.58 2.52
CA VAL A 203 -2.64 -13.45 2.98
C VAL A 203 -2.38 -13.59 4.46
N ARG A 204 -1.11 -13.76 4.82
CA ARG A 204 -0.62 -13.73 6.19
C ARG A 204 -0.18 -12.30 6.55
N PHE A 205 -0.50 -11.88 7.76
CA PHE A 205 -0.13 -10.56 8.26
C PHE A 205 0.83 -10.69 9.43
N TYR A 206 1.90 -9.90 9.39
CA TYR A 206 2.82 -9.76 10.50
C TYR A 206 2.96 -8.29 10.85
N SER A 207 2.94 -7.94 12.12
CA SER A 207 2.98 -6.53 12.57
C SER A 207 4.07 -6.23 13.59
N SER A 208 4.62 -5.02 13.54
CA SER A 208 5.56 -4.47 14.53
C SER A 208 5.30 -2.97 14.71
N GLY A 209 4.55 -2.61 15.76
CA GLY A 209 4.09 -1.23 15.94
C GLY A 209 3.23 -0.77 14.74
N PRO A 210 3.60 0.32 14.04
CA PRO A 210 2.92 0.76 12.81
C PRO A 210 3.34 -0.02 11.55
N ALA A 211 4.41 -0.82 11.61
CA ALA A 211 4.85 -1.61 10.48
C ALA A 211 3.95 -2.83 10.26
N LEU A 212 3.61 -3.09 9.00
CA LEU A 212 2.81 -4.24 8.57
C LEU A 212 3.50 -4.89 7.37
N LEU A 213 3.78 -6.17 7.49
CA LEU A 213 4.18 -7.05 6.41
C LEU A 213 2.96 -7.86 5.97
N GLU A 214 2.60 -7.76 4.70
CA GLU A 214 1.65 -8.67 4.06
C GLU A 214 2.43 -9.70 3.25
N VAL A 215 2.05 -10.97 3.42
CA VAL A 215 2.60 -12.10 2.65
C VAL A 215 1.43 -12.81 2.01
N ALA A 216 1.17 -12.46 0.76
CA ALA A 216 0.11 -13.06 -0.03
C ALA A 216 0.68 -14.20 -0.87
N GLU A 217 0.15 -15.40 -0.71
CA GLU A 217 0.38 -16.48 -1.66
C GLU A 217 -0.80 -16.51 -2.63
N VAL A 218 -0.52 -16.23 -3.90
CA VAL A 218 -1.52 -16.01 -4.94
C VAL A 218 -1.54 -17.23 -5.86
N PHE A 219 -2.75 -17.73 -6.09
CA PHE A 219 -3.06 -18.84 -6.99
C PHE A 219 -3.88 -18.31 -8.17
N VAL A 220 -3.47 -18.64 -9.38
CA VAL A 220 -4.13 -18.22 -10.62
C VAL A 220 -4.50 -19.42 -11.49
N ASP A 221 -5.49 -19.24 -12.36
CA ASP A 221 -5.77 -20.20 -13.42
C ASP A 221 -4.78 -19.97 -14.58
N GLY A 222 -3.83 -20.89 -14.76
CA GLY A 222 -2.82 -20.83 -15.81
C GLY A 222 -1.50 -20.21 -15.34
N ASP A 223 -0.77 -19.58 -16.27
CA ASP A 223 0.55 -19.02 -15.97
C ASP A 223 0.42 -17.68 -15.22
N ALA A 224 1.09 -17.55 -14.08
CA ALA A 224 1.13 -16.30 -13.33
C ALA A 224 1.91 -15.21 -14.08
N GLU A 225 1.27 -14.05 -14.30
CA GLU A 225 1.92 -12.84 -14.79
C GLU A 225 2.39 -11.98 -13.61
N LEU A 226 3.69 -11.98 -13.33
CA LEU A 226 4.27 -11.25 -12.19
C LEU A 226 4.60 -9.79 -12.54
N GLY A 227 4.94 -9.52 -13.80
CA GLY A 227 5.45 -8.24 -14.30
C GLY A 227 4.40 -7.20 -14.69
N ALA A 228 3.18 -7.31 -14.18
CA ALA A 228 2.13 -6.34 -14.47
C ALA A 228 2.46 -4.94 -13.88
N GLY A 229 1.97 -3.88 -14.54
CA GLY A 229 2.06 -2.50 -14.05
C GLY A 229 3.45 -1.88 -14.22
N ALA A 230 3.99 -1.29 -13.15
CA ALA A 230 5.32 -0.68 -13.12
C ALA A 230 6.38 -1.58 -12.45
N ALA A 231 6.08 -2.87 -12.29
CA ALA A 231 7.02 -3.81 -11.71
C ALA A 231 8.25 -3.97 -12.64
N VAL A 232 9.42 -4.13 -12.04
CA VAL A 232 10.70 -4.35 -12.75
C VAL A 232 11.30 -5.69 -12.32
N PRO A 233 11.92 -6.45 -13.23
CA PRO A 233 12.53 -7.71 -12.87
C PRO A 233 13.77 -7.44 -11.99
N VAL A 234 13.97 -8.28 -10.96
CA VAL A 234 15.13 -8.22 -10.07
C VAL A 234 15.71 -9.61 -9.88
N ASP A 235 17.04 -9.70 -9.88
CA ASP A 235 17.73 -10.97 -9.64
C ASP A 235 17.90 -11.20 -8.14
N ILE A 236 17.38 -12.34 -7.65
CA ILE A 236 17.54 -12.79 -6.28
C ILE A 236 17.94 -14.26 -6.27
N ASP A 237 19.06 -14.55 -5.62
CA ASP A 237 19.57 -15.91 -5.49
C ASP A 237 18.50 -16.84 -4.90
N GLY A 238 18.30 -17.99 -5.55
CA GLY A 238 17.32 -19.00 -5.14
C GLY A 238 15.95 -18.89 -5.79
N PHE A 239 15.65 -17.80 -6.49
CA PHE A 239 14.37 -17.61 -7.20
C PHE A 239 14.57 -17.54 -8.71
N GLY A 240 13.67 -18.18 -9.47
CA GLY A 240 13.73 -18.21 -10.93
C GLY A 240 13.23 -16.93 -11.59
N GLU A 241 12.27 -16.26 -10.95
CA GLU A 241 11.70 -15.00 -11.43
C GLU A 241 11.20 -14.18 -10.24
N VAL A 242 11.67 -12.94 -10.14
CA VAL A 242 11.22 -11.98 -9.13
C VAL A 242 10.98 -10.62 -9.78
N TRP A 243 9.89 -9.98 -9.38
CA TRP A 243 9.51 -8.65 -9.82
C TRP A 243 9.33 -7.73 -8.62
N PHE A 244 9.89 -6.53 -8.71
CA PHE A 244 9.80 -5.50 -7.70
C PHE A 244 8.93 -4.34 -8.20
N GLU A 245 7.91 -3.98 -7.44
CA GLU A 245 7.06 -2.82 -7.71
C GLU A 245 7.25 -1.79 -6.59
N PRO A 246 8.00 -0.71 -6.83
CA PRO A 246 8.18 0.34 -5.84
C PRO A 246 6.91 1.20 -5.72
N GLY A 247 6.52 1.51 -4.49
CA GLY A 247 5.38 2.38 -4.23
C GLY A 247 5.60 3.32 -3.04
N PHE A 248 4.91 4.47 -3.05
CA PHE A 248 5.02 5.48 -1.99
C PHE A 248 4.31 5.07 -0.69
N ARG A 249 3.41 4.07 -0.75
CA ARG A 249 2.67 3.55 0.39
C ARG A 249 3.33 2.26 0.90
N SER A 250 3.39 1.30 0.00
CA SER A 250 4.10 0.04 0.16
C SER A 250 4.80 -0.27 -1.16
N SER A 251 5.93 -0.96 -1.07
CA SER A 251 6.53 -1.64 -2.20
C SER A 251 6.12 -3.12 -2.18
N SER A 252 6.18 -3.77 -3.33
CA SER A 252 5.85 -5.19 -3.51
C SER A 252 7.04 -5.94 -4.11
N LEU A 253 7.30 -7.14 -3.60
CA LEU A 253 8.15 -8.15 -4.23
C LEU A 253 7.32 -9.37 -4.56
N ARG A 254 7.22 -9.70 -5.85
CA ARG A 254 6.55 -10.90 -6.35
C ARG A 254 7.57 -11.93 -6.76
N ALA A 255 7.53 -13.11 -6.20
CA ALA A 255 8.43 -14.20 -6.56
C ALA A 255 7.65 -15.45 -6.94
N ARG A 256 8.01 -16.06 -8.07
CA ARG A 256 7.33 -17.26 -8.56
C ARG A 256 7.61 -18.45 -7.64
N THR A 257 6.57 -19.17 -7.22
CA THR A 257 6.66 -20.36 -6.36
C THR A 257 6.28 -21.64 -7.10
N GLY A 258 5.43 -21.52 -8.14
CA GLY A 258 5.06 -22.61 -9.04
C GLY A 258 4.64 -22.08 -10.42
N ASP A 259 4.08 -22.96 -11.26
CA ASP A 259 3.61 -22.57 -12.60
C ASP A 259 2.39 -21.63 -12.52
N SER A 260 1.51 -21.90 -11.55
CA SER A 260 0.24 -21.20 -11.31
C SER A 260 0.17 -20.51 -9.95
N SER A 261 1.32 -20.25 -9.33
CA SER A 261 1.41 -19.64 -8.00
C SER A 261 2.64 -18.73 -7.85
N TYR A 262 2.47 -17.69 -7.04
CA TYR A 262 3.55 -16.80 -6.63
C TYR A 262 3.28 -16.23 -5.23
N VAL A 263 4.35 -15.76 -4.58
CA VAL A 263 4.25 -14.99 -3.34
C VAL A 263 4.40 -13.51 -3.66
N ASP A 264 3.53 -12.65 -3.10
CA ASP A 264 3.61 -11.19 -3.11
C ASP A 264 3.85 -10.70 -1.68
N LEU A 265 5.04 -10.15 -1.45
CA LEU A 265 5.45 -9.56 -0.19
C LEU A 265 5.28 -8.04 -0.26
N ARG A 266 4.51 -7.46 0.67
CA ARG A 266 4.27 -6.01 0.71
C ARG A 266 4.71 -5.40 2.03
N HIS A 267 5.51 -4.34 1.94
CA HIS A 267 6.03 -3.60 3.09
C HIS A 267 6.55 -2.23 2.63
N HIS A 268 6.70 -1.28 3.55
CA HIS A 268 7.26 0.04 3.23
C HIS A 268 8.80 0.04 3.14
N ASP A 269 9.46 -0.71 4.02
CA ASP A 269 10.91 -0.92 4.01
C ASP A 269 11.29 -1.92 2.92
N VAL A 270 11.96 -1.43 1.88
CA VAL A 270 12.41 -2.23 0.73
C VAL A 270 13.49 -3.23 1.14
N ALA A 271 14.46 -2.84 1.95
CA ALA A 271 15.55 -3.74 2.34
C ALA A 271 15.00 -4.94 3.12
N PHE A 272 14.05 -4.67 4.03
CA PHE A 272 13.35 -5.71 4.77
C PHE A 272 12.60 -6.69 3.85
N LEU A 273 11.95 -6.23 2.76
CA LEU A 273 11.28 -7.13 1.82
C LEU A 273 12.25 -8.14 1.18
N PHE A 274 13.42 -7.68 0.77
CA PHE A 274 14.43 -8.57 0.17
C PHE A 274 14.95 -9.59 1.18
N ASP A 275 15.10 -9.20 2.45
CA ASP A 275 15.52 -10.12 3.51
C ASP A 275 14.44 -11.16 3.84
N VAL A 276 13.17 -10.75 3.89
CA VAL A 276 12.03 -11.66 4.06
C VAL A 276 11.96 -12.66 2.92
N LEU A 277 12.09 -12.21 1.67
CA LEU A 277 12.06 -13.09 0.50
C LEU A 277 13.15 -14.17 0.56
N ARG A 278 14.38 -13.81 0.95
CA ARG A 278 15.49 -14.77 1.11
C ARG A 278 15.27 -15.77 2.25
N SER A 279 14.36 -15.47 3.18
CA SER A 279 14.01 -16.35 4.29
C SER A 279 12.81 -17.27 4.00
N LEU A 280 12.16 -17.14 2.84
CA LEU A 280 11.08 -18.04 2.44
C LEU A 280 11.62 -19.44 2.16
N GLU A 281 10.95 -20.43 2.73
CA GLU A 281 11.22 -21.83 2.49
C GLU A 281 10.01 -22.48 1.81
N PRO A 282 10.19 -23.48 0.92
CA PRO A 282 9.09 -24.33 0.49
C PRO A 282 8.41 -24.99 1.71
N ALA A 283 7.08 -25.01 1.73
CA ALA A 283 6.28 -25.63 2.80
C ALA A 283 6.29 -27.17 2.76
#